data_AF-A0A830BAL2-F1
#
_entry.id   AF-A0A830BAL2-F1
#
_cell.length_a   1.000
_cell.length_b   1.000
_cell.length_c   1.000
_cell.angle_alpha   90.00
_cell.angle_beta   90.00
_cell.angle_gamma   90.00
#
_symmetry.space_group_name_H-M   'P 1'
#
loop_
_entity.id
_entity.type
_entity.pdbx_description
1 polymer ?
#
loop_
_entity_poly.entity_id
_entity_poly.type
_entity_poly.pdbx_seq_one_letter_code
_entity_poly.pdbx_strand_id
1 'polypeptide(L)'
;MTRSVEPYVTGEVTPLQDNVLNSNMKELSSKVLKLKEALHSLNSLEIKLKTPKEALLQTQTTNSVLWAEKQLSSDSIIDFVPTVAERVSFAALQPVSGASQSDLLKLQGEKLRAMDVTDTLERLEISMAVARNNISMLAAKLAIQSLEMI
;
A
#
# COMPACT_ATOMS: atom_id res chain seq x y z
N MET A 1 -49.14 23.29 -21.66
CA MET A 1 -47.90 22.48 -21.73
C MET A 1 -47.57 21.99 -20.33
N THR A 2 -47.94 20.77 -19.98
CA THR A 2 -47.62 20.15 -18.70
C THR A 2 -46.19 19.60 -18.77
N ARG A 3 -45.29 20.17 -17.98
CA ARG A 3 -43.88 19.77 -17.91
C ARG A 3 -43.81 18.37 -17.28
N SER A 4 -43.55 17.35 -18.08
CA SER A 4 -43.26 16.00 -17.59
C SER A 4 -41.95 16.06 -16.82
N VAL A 5 -42.01 15.91 -15.50
CA VAL A 5 -40.81 15.80 -14.67
C VAL A 5 -40.42 14.33 -14.68
N GLU A 6 -39.31 14.00 -15.34
CA GLU A 6 -38.76 12.63 -15.33
C GLU A 6 -38.51 12.22 -13.86
N PRO A 7 -38.92 11.01 -13.44
CA PRO A 7 -38.68 10.55 -12.08
C PRO A 7 -37.20 10.24 -11.91
N TYR A 8 -36.45 11.16 -11.29
CA TYR A 8 -35.10 10.87 -10.81
C TYR A 8 -35.14 10.46 -9.34
N VAL A 9 -34.37 9.42 -9.01
CA VAL A 9 -34.16 9.02 -7.62
C VAL A 9 -33.11 9.95 -7.03
N THR A 10 -33.51 10.73 -6.03
CA THR A 10 -32.56 11.44 -5.16
C THR A 10 -32.11 10.48 -4.07
N GLY A 11 -30.80 10.39 -3.87
CA GLY A 11 -30.20 9.52 -2.84
C GLY A 11 -28.92 10.15 -2.31
N GLU A 12 -28.61 9.88 -1.05
CA GLU A 12 -27.36 10.28 -0.42
C GLU A 12 -26.33 9.16 -0.59
N VAL A 13 -25.11 9.52 -0.98
CA VAL A 13 -23.98 8.58 -1.07
C VAL A 13 -23.05 8.86 0.09
N THR A 14 -22.93 7.88 0.99
CA THR A 14 -21.97 7.92 2.09
C THR A 14 -20.84 6.91 1.80
N PRO A 15 -19.58 7.35 1.74
CA PRO A 15 -18.46 6.44 1.53
C PRO A 15 -18.27 5.57 2.78
N LEU A 16 -18.06 4.27 2.56
CA LEU A 16 -17.67 3.36 3.63
C LEU A 16 -16.19 3.63 3.95
N GLN A 17 -15.92 4.09 5.17
CA GLN A 17 -14.58 4.29 5.71
C GLN A 17 -14.25 3.23 6.76
N ASP A 18 -12.96 3.02 7.02
CA ASP A 18 -12.52 2.09 8.06
C ASP A 18 -12.93 2.58 9.45
N ASN A 19 -13.30 1.65 10.32
CA ASN A 19 -13.70 1.95 11.70
C ASN A 19 -12.46 2.20 12.57
N VAL A 20 -11.95 3.44 12.59
CA VAL A 20 -10.84 3.79 13.50
C VAL A 20 -11.40 4.22 14.86
N LEU A 21 -11.35 3.33 15.85
CA LEU A 21 -11.67 3.70 17.23
C LEU A 21 -10.60 4.66 17.77
N ASN A 22 -11.04 5.82 18.29
CA ASN A 22 -10.15 6.86 18.84
C ASN A 22 -9.17 6.37 19.91
N SER A 23 -9.51 5.31 20.65
CA SER A 23 -8.63 4.69 21.66
C SER A 23 -7.33 4.12 21.07
N ASN A 24 -7.32 3.79 19.78
CA ASN A 24 -6.22 3.06 19.15
C ASN A 24 -5.29 3.96 18.34
N MET A 25 -5.47 5.28 18.37
CA MET A 25 -4.70 6.23 17.54
C MET A 25 -3.18 6.17 17.77
N LYS A 26 -2.74 5.93 19.01
CA LYS A 26 -1.31 5.77 19.33
C LYS A 26 -0.73 4.49 18.72
N GLU A 27 -1.47 3.39 18.80
CA GLU A 27 -1.07 2.12 18.20
C GLU A 27 -1.03 2.23 16.67
N LEU A 28 -2.09 2.82 16.09
CA LEU A 28 -2.19 3.07 14.65
C LEU A 28 -0.99 3.86 14.14
N SER A 29 -0.69 5.00 14.79
CA SER A 29 0.46 5.82 14.42
C SER A 29 1.79 5.05 14.52
N SER A 30 1.95 4.21 15.56
CA SER A 30 3.15 3.38 15.71
C SER A 30 3.27 2.33 14.60
N LYS A 31 2.19 1.64 14.23
CA LYS A 31 2.20 0.64 13.15
C LYS A 31 2.42 1.28 11.78
N VAL A 32 1.78 2.42 11.51
CA VAL A 32 2.00 3.21 10.29
C VAL A 32 3.48 3.58 10.14
N LEU A 33 4.11 4.09 11.21
CA LEU A 33 5.52 4.44 11.20
C LEU A 33 6.41 3.21 10.91
N LYS A 34 6.17 2.10 11.63
CA LYS A 34 6.91 0.84 11.41
C LYS A 34 6.78 0.32 9.97
N LEU A 35 5.60 0.47 9.37
CA LEU A 35 5.38 0.03 7.99
C LEU A 35 6.18 0.88 7.00
N LYS A 36 6.17 2.20 7.19
CA LYS A 36 6.97 3.12 6.38
C LYS A 36 8.46 2.82 6.47
N GLU A 37 8.97 2.55 7.67
CA GLU A 37 10.37 2.14 7.88
C GLU A 37 10.70 0.85 7.12
N ALA A 38 9.83 -0.17 7.22
CA ALA A 38 9.98 -1.42 6.49
C ALA A 38 9.95 -1.21 4.96
N LEU A 39 9.06 -0.38 4.45
CA LEU A 39 8.97 -0.06 3.01
C LEU A 39 10.20 0.71 2.52
N HIS A 40 10.77 1.58 3.34
CA HIS A 40 12.04 2.24 3.03
C HIS A 40 13.19 1.23 2.94
N SER A 41 13.28 0.29 3.88
CA SER A 41 14.25 -0.81 3.82
C SER A 41 14.05 -1.69 2.57
N LEU A 42 12.79 -2.01 2.24
CA LEU A 42 12.44 -2.78 1.06
C LEU A 42 12.88 -2.08 -0.23
N ASN A 43 12.57 -0.79 -0.37
CA ASN A 43 13.00 0.03 -1.50
C ASN A 43 14.52 0.03 -1.65
N SER A 44 15.25 0.16 -0.53
CA SER A 44 16.71 0.13 -0.54
C SER A 44 17.27 -1.20 -1.07
N LEU A 45 16.60 -2.32 -0.76
CA LEU A 45 16.97 -3.64 -1.29
C LEU A 45 16.64 -3.76 -2.78
N GLU A 46 15.47 -3.28 -3.22
CA GLU A 46 15.09 -3.27 -4.64
C GLU A 46 16.08 -2.48 -5.49
N ILE A 47 16.53 -1.32 -5.02
CA ILE A 47 17.52 -0.50 -5.73
C ILE A 47 18.85 -1.25 -5.85
N LYS A 48 19.31 -1.91 -4.77
CA LYS A 48 20.56 -2.69 -4.80
C LYS A 48 20.49 -3.89 -5.77
N LEU A 49 19.31 -4.47 -5.96
CA LEU A 49 19.11 -5.60 -6.88
C LEU A 49 19.06 -5.17 -8.35
N LYS A 50 18.69 -3.91 -8.64
CA LYS A 50 18.70 -3.36 -10.01
C LYS A 50 20.15 -3.06 -10.43
N THR A 51 20.77 -4.02 -11.12
CA THR A 51 22.20 -4.04 -11.48
C THR A 51 22.72 -2.89 -12.37
N PRO A 52 21.96 -2.14 -13.21
CA PRO A 52 22.52 -1.01 -13.95
C PRO A 52 22.42 0.31 -13.17
N LYS A 53 23.50 1.09 -13.16
CA LYS A 53 23.55 2.45 -12.60
C LYS A 53 22.59 3.44 -13.29
N GLU A 54 22.12 3.14 -14.50
CA GLU A 54 21.14 3.96 -15.23
C GLU A 54 19.66 3.60 -14.94
N ALA A 55 19.38 2.54 -14.16
CA ALA A 55 18.00 2.20 -13.85
C ALA A 55 17.35 3.28 -12.98
N LEU A 56 16.13 3.70 -13.34
CA LEU A 56 15.34 4.62 -12.52
C LEU A 56 15.25 4.08 -11.09
N LEU A 57 15.77 4.87 -10.13
CA LEU A 57 15.72 4.60 -8.68
C LEU A 57 14.29 4.50 -8.14
N GLN A 58 13.31 4.87 -8.97
CA GLN A 58 11.89 4.78 -8.65
C GLN A 58 11.44 3.31 -8.70
N THR A 59 11.03 2.78 -7.55
CA THR A 59 10.44 1.45 -7.39
C THR A 59 8.93 1.56 -7.22
N GLN A 60 8.21 0.45 -7.43
CA GLN A 60 6.77 0.41 -7.17
C GLN A 60 6.47 0.68 -5.69
N THR A 61 7.34 0.19 -4.79
CA THR A 61 7.30 0.49 -3.35
C THR A 61 7.36 1.99 -3.09
N THR A 62 8.31 2.71 -3.70
CA THR A 62 8.42 4.18 -3.54
C THR A 62 7.19 4.90 -4.08
N ASN A 63 6.69 4.51 -5.25
CA ASN A 63 5.50 5.12 -5.86
C ASN A 63 4.27 4.94 -4.98
N SER A 64 4.13 3.77 -4.36
CA SER A 64 2.98 3.48 -3.52
C SER A 64 3.03 4.26 -2.20
N VAL A 65 4.20 4.43 -1.60
CA VAL A 65 4.37 5.30 -0.42
C VAL A 65 4.05 6.76 -0.78
N LEU A 66 4.59 7.27 -1.90
CA LEU A 66 4.31 8.64 -2.35
C LEU A 66 2.82 8.86 -2.62
N TRP A 67 2.14 7.88 -3.22
CA TRP A 67 0.69 7.93 -3.42
C TRP A 67 -0.06 7.96 -2.07
N ALA A 68 0.33 7.11 -1.12
CA ALA A 68 -0.33 7.03 0.17
C ALA A 68 -0.20 8.33 0.98
N GLU A 69 0.96 8.98 0.90
CA GLU A 69 1.27 10.21 1.63
C GLU A 69 0.82 11.50 0.93
N LYS A 70 0.35 11.39 -0.30
CA LYS A 70 -0.06 12.56 -1.09
C LYS A 70 -1.08 13.40 -0.32
N GLN A 71 -0.74 14.67 -0.12
CA GLN A 71 -1.67 15.63 0.47
C GLN A 71 -2.82 15.89 -0.49
N LEU A 72 -4.02 16.02 0.08
CA LEU A 72 -5.23 16.30 -0.68
C LEU A 72 -5.32 17.80 -0.97
N SER A 73 -5.87 18.15 -2.13
CA SER A 73 -6.14 19.56 -2.44
C SER A 73 -7.29 20.08 -1.59
N SER A 74 -7.32 21.40 -1.38
CA SER A 74 -8.43 22.09 -0.69
C SER A 74 -9.80 21.87 -1.34
N ASP A 75 -9.80 21.54 -2.64
CA ASP A 75 -11.02 21.39 -3.44
C ASP A 75 -11.56 19.94 -3.40
N SER A 76 -10.89 19.04 -2.68
CA SER A 76 -11.29 17.63 -2.57
C SER A 76 -12.42 17.47 -1.56
N ILE A 77 -13.42 16.64 -1.88
CA ILE A 77 -14.43 16.21 -0.90
C ILE A 77 -13.74 15.20 0.03
N ILE A 78 -13.25 15.68 1.17
CA ILE A 78 -12.38 14.93 2.10
C ILE A 78 -13.03 13.63 2.56
N ASP A 79 -14.35 13.62 2.73
CA ASP A 79 -15.11 12.45 3.18
C ASP A 79 -14.99 11.25 2.22
N PHE A 80 -14.72 11.46 0.93
CA PHE A 80 -14.54 10.38 -0.05
C PHE A 80 -13.12 9.88 -0.15
N VAL A 81 -12.18 10.47 0.59
CA VAL A 81 -10.79 10.11 0.52
C VAL A 81 -10.38 9.35 1.79
N PRO A 82 -9.88 8.11 1.66
CA PRO A 82 -9.37 7.35 2.80
C PRO A 82 -8.33 8.12 3.58
N THR A 83 -8.25 7.90 4.89
CA THR A 83 -7.24 8.55 5.73
C THR A 83 -5.82 8.19 5.29
N VAL A 84 -4.81 8.98 5.69
CA VAL A 84 -3.39 8.64 5.38
C VAL A 84 -3.04 7.25 5.92
N ALA A 85 -3.51 6.89 7.11
CA ALA A 85 -3.26 5.58 7.71
C ALA A 85 -3.87 4.44 6.88
N GLU A 86 -5.11 4.62 6.40
CA GLU A 86 -5.75 3.68 5.49
C GLU A 86 -4.98 3.53 4.18
N ARG A 87 -4.59 4.63 3.54
CA ARG A 87 -3.82 4.55 2.30
C ARG A 87 -2.46 3.88 2.52
N VAL A 88 -1.77 4.19 3.62
CA VAL A 88 -0.49 3.55 3.97
C VAL A 88 -0.66 2.05 4.22
N SER A 89 -1.81 1.60 4.75
CA SER A 89 -2.08 0.18 4.95
C SER A 89 -2.07 -0.63 3.64
N PHE A 90 -2.26 0.01 2.48
CA PHE A 90 -2.13 -0.63 1.16
C PHE A 90 -0.73 -0.52 0.53
N ALA A 91 0.18 0.27 1.12
CA ALA A 91 1.43 0.65 0.45
C ALA A 91 2.39 -0.53 0.19
N ALA A 92 2.36 -1.57 1.04
CA ALA A 92 3.18 -2.77 0.83
C ALA A 92 2.62 -3.74 -0.20
N LEU A 93 1.37 -3.59 -0.60
CA LEU A 93 0.67 -4.50 -1.50
C LEU A 93 1.03 -4.20 -2.95
N GLN A 94 2.32 -4.11 -3.25
CA GLN A 94 2.84 -3.89 -4.59
C GLN A 94 3.78 -5.01 -5.00
N PRO A 95 3.85 -5.32 -6.30
CA PRO A 95 4.92 -6.13 -6.84
C PRO A 95 6.28 -5.51 -6.52
N VAL A 96 7.25 -6.36 -6.20
CA VAL A 96 8.65 -5.94 -6.02
C VAL A 96 9.50 -6.41 -7.18
N SER A 97 10.63 -5.73 -7.38
CA SER A 97 11.59 -6.03 -8.43
C SER A 97 12.05 -7.50 -8.34
N GLY A 98 11.90 -8.25 -9.44
CA GLY A 98 12.29 -9.66 -9.50
C GLY A 98 11.33 -10.66 -8.82
N ALA A 99 10.08 -10.27 -8.55
CA ALA A 99 9.03 -11.18 -8.11
C ALA A 99 8.73 -12.27 -9.16
N SER A 100 8.55 -13.52 -8.71
CA SER A 100 8.15 -14.65 -9.56
C SER A 100 6.63 -14.67 -9.78
N GLN A 101 6.16 -15.50 -10.70
CA GLN A 101 4.71 -15.67 -10.93
C GLN A 101 3.96 -16.15 -9.68
N SER A 102 4.56 -17.05 -8.89
CA SER A 102 3.98 -17.50 -7.62
C SER A 102 3.91 -16.38 -6.59
N ASP A 103 4.90 -15.48 -6.57
CA ASP A 103 4.89 -14.31 -5.67
C ASP A 103 3.76 -13.34 -6.04
N LEU A 104 3.56 -13.13 -7.34
CA LEU A 104 2.47 -12.27 -7.86
C LEU A 104 1.09 -12.85 -7.52
N LEU A 105 0.91 -14.17 -7.64
CA LEU A 105 -0.34 -14.85 -7.26
C LEU A 105 -0.60 -14.74 -5.75
N LYS A 106 0.44 -14.94 -4.92
CA LYS A 106 0.35 -14.75 -3.48
C LYS A 106 -0.03 -13.31 -3.14
N LEU A 107 0.63 -12.34 -3.77
CA LEU A 107 0.33 -10.91 -3.60
C LEU A 107 -1.12 -10.59 -3.97
N GLN A 108 -1.66 -11.17 -5.05
CA GLN A 108 -3.05 -10.97 -5.44
C GLN A 108 -4.03 -11.47 -4.37
N GLY A 109 -3.75 -12.62 -3.75
CA GLY A 109 -4.53 -13.12 -2.62
C GLY A 109 -4.48 -12.18 -1.41
N GLU A 110 -3.29 -11.67 -1.08
CA GLU A 110 -3.12 -10.71 0.02
C GLU A 110 -3.82 -9.37 -0.26
N LYS A 111 -3.87 -8.92 -1.52
CA LYS A 111 -4.64 -7.75 -1.95
C LYS A 111 -6.13 -7.94 -1.73
N LEU A 112 -6.69 -9.07 -2.17
CA LEU A 112 -8.11 -9.37 -1.97
C LEU A 112 -8.44 -9.39 -0.48
N ARG A 113 -7.63 -10.09 0.32
CA ARG A 113 -7.80 -10.12 1.78
C ARG A 113 -7.76 -8.74 2.39
N ALA A 114 -6.84 -7.87 1.96
CA ALA A 114 -6.74 -6.51 2.47
C ALA A 114 -7.93 -5.61 2.07
N MET A 115 -8.52 -5.83 0.88
CA MET A 115 -9.71 -5.10 0.43
C MET A 115 -10.97 -5.49 1.20
N ASP A 116 -11.06 -6.74 1.69
CA ASP A 116 -12.20 -7.21 2.48
C ASP A 116 -12.16 -6.74 3.95
N VAL A 117 -11.01 -6.25 4.41
CA VAL A 117 -10.82 -5.76 5.79
C VAL A 117 -11.29 -4.31 5.90
N THR A 118 -12.11 -4.01 6.91
CA THR A 118 -12.60 -2.65 7.23
C THR A 118 -11.95 -2.05 8.49
N ASP A 119 -10.92 -2.71 9.03
CA ASP A 119 -10.10 -2.23 10.15
C ASP A 119 -8.68 -1.96 9.67
N THR A 120 -8.27 -0.70 9.70
CA THR A 120 -6.93 -0.25 9.29
C THR A 120 -5.81 -0.95 10.05
N LEU A 121 -5.99 -1.27 11.35
CA LEU A 121 -4.96 -1.94 12.14
C LEU A 121 -4.75 -3.37 11.69
N GLU A 122 -5.83 -4.08 11.40
CA GLU A 122 -5.77 -5.43 10.83
C GLU A 122 -5.12 -5.39 9.45
N ARG A 123 -5.52 -4.43 8.60
CA ARG A 123 -4.92 -4.27 7.26
C ARG A 123 -3.43 -3.93 7.34
N LEU A 124 -3.00 -3.15 8.33
CA LEU A 124 -1.59 -2.85 8.58
C LEU A 124 -0.79 -4.12 8.93
N GLU A 125 -1.36 -5.08 9.65
CA GLU A 125 -0.69 -6.36 9.93
C GLU A 125 -0.51 -7.20 8.65
N ILE A 126 -1.52 -7.23 7.78
CA ILE A 126 -1.42 -7.86 6.46
C ILE A 126 -0.29 -7.23 5.66
N SER A 127 -0.30 -5.90 5.56
CA SER A 127 0.71 -5.11 4.85
C SER A 127 2.12 -5.36 5.41
N MET A 128 2.25 -5.42 6.74
CA MET A 128 3.51 -5.70 7.41
C MET A 128 4.05 -7.10 7.12
N ALA A 129 3.19 -8.11 7.11
CA ALA A 129 3.57 -9.48 6.77
C ALA A 129 4.08 -9.56 5.32
N VAL A 130 3.41 -8.88 4.38
CA VAL A 130 3.84 -8.78 2.99
C VAL A 130 5.19 -8.07 2.87
N ALA A 131 5.37 -6.92 3.54
CA ALA A 131 6.64 -6.19 3.55
C ALA A 131 7.81 -7.05 4.07
N ARG A 132 7.63 -7.74 5.19
CA ARG A 132 8.64 -8.64 5.78
C ARG A 132 9.02 -9.78 4.83
N ASN A 133 8.03 -10.44 4.23
CA ASN A 133 8.26 -11.51 3.26
C ASN A 133 9.08 -11.01 2.06
N ASN A 134 8.71 -9.84 1.53
CA ASN A 134 9.42 -9.23 0.40
C ASN A 134 10.86 -8.85 0.77
N ILE A 135 11.08 -8.26 1.96
CA ILE A 135 12.42 -7.94 2.47
C ILE A 135 13.28 -9.20 2.55
N SER A 136 12.78 -10.27 3.17
CA SER A 136 13.51 -11.55 3.27
C SER A 136 13.84 -12.13 1.91
N MET A 137 12.88 -12.11 0.98
CA MET A 137 13.08 -12.59 -0.39
C MET A 137 14.15 -11.80 -1.14
N LEU A 138 14.08 -10.46 -1.12
CA LEU A 138 15.04 -9.63 -1.83
C LEU A 138 16.43 -9.71 -1.20
N ALA A 139 16.52 -9.79 0.14
CA ALA A 139 17.79 -10.01 0.83
C ALA A 139 18.44 -11.34 0.42
N ALA A 140 17.65 -12.42 0.34
CA ALA A 140 18.15 -13.71 -0.13
C ALA A 140 18.64 -13.66 -1.59
N LYS A 141 17.89 -12.99 -2.48
CA LYS A 141 18.30 -12.79 -3.89
C LYS A 141 19.60 -11.99 -3.98
N LEU A 142 19.72 -10.91 -3.21
CA LEU A 142 20.94 -10.10 -3.14
C LEU A 142 22.15 -10.92 -2.68
N ALA A 143 21.96 -11.79 -1.69
CA ALA A 143 23.00 -12.65 -1.16
C ALA A 143 23.48 -13.67 -2.22
N ILE A 144 22.55 -14.30 -2.94
CA ILE A 144 22.88 -15.22 -4.05
C ILE A 144 23.65 -14.48 -5.14
N GLN A 145 23.16 -13.31 -5.59
CA GLN A 145 23.84 -12.50 -6.60
C GLN A 145 25.25 -12.11 -6.16
N SER A 146 25.45 -11.81 -4.88
CA SER A 146 26.78 -11.47 -4.34
C SER A 146 27.75 -12.66 -4.36
N LEU A 147 27.24 -13.89 -4.28
CA LEU A 147 28.05 -15.12 -4.37
C LEU A 147 28.37 -15.51 -5.82
N GLU A 148 27.46 -15.25 -6.76
CA GLU A 148 27.65 -15.51 -8.20
C GLU A 148 28.62 -14.50 -8.88
N MET A 149 28.89 -13.37 -8.22
CA MET A 149 29.86 -12.35 -8.66
C MET A 149 31.30 -12.60 -8.18
N ILE A 150 31.55 -13.71 -7.46
CA ILE A 150 32.88 -14.19 -7.05
C ILE A 150 33.33 -15.27 -8.04
#